data_AF-A0A2K5YK40-F1
#
_entry.id   AF-A0A2K5YK40-F1
#
_cell.length_a   1.000
_cell.length_b   1.000
_cell.length_c   1.000
_cell.angle_alpha   90.00
_cell.angle_beta   90.00
_cell.angle_gamma   90.00
#
_symmetry.space_group_name_H-M   'P 1'
#
loop_
_entity.id
_entity.type
_entity.pdbx_description
1 polymer ?
#
loop_
_entity_poly.entity_id
_entity_poly.type
_entity_poly.pdbx_seq_one_letter_code
_entity_poly.pdbx_strand_id
1 'polypeptide(L)' 'MVTRFLAPRYRQLVKNWTPTAYTWGAVGTVGLVWATDWRLILDWVPYINGKFKKDD' A
#
# COMPACT_ATOMS: atom_id res chain seq x y z
N MET A 1 3.66 -30.71 7.86
CA MET A 1 4.65 -29.71 8.32
C MET A 1 4.11 -28.27 8.41
N VAL A 2 3.20 -27.83 7.52
CA VAL A 2 2.65 -26.44 7.54
C VAL A 2 1.66 -26.17 8.67
N THR A 3 0.96 -27.21 9.15
CA THR A 3 -0.06 -27.13 10.21
C THR A 3 0.43 -26.52 11.53
N ARG A 4 1.74 -26.53 11.79
CA ARG A 4 2.36 -25.92 12.98
C ARG A 4 2.10 -24.41 13.11
N PHE A 5 1.83 -23.72 12.01
CA PHE A 5 1.57 -22.27 12.01
C PHE A 5 0.10 -21.90 12.26
N LEU A 6 -0.80 -22.88 12.40
CA LEU A 6 -2.24 -22.64 12.63
C LEU A 6 -2.61 -22.57 14.13
N ALA A 7 -1.63 -22.62 15.03
CA ALA A 7 -1.88 -22.54 16.47
C ALA A 7 -2.48 -21.18 16.89
N PRO A 8 -3.28 -21.12 17.97
CA PRO A 8 -3.92 -19.89 18.45
C PRO A 8 -2.94 -18.71 18.66
N ARG A 9 -1.71 -19.00 19.11
CA ARG A 9 -0.64 -18.00 19.29
C ARG A 9 -0.23 -17.32 17.98
N TYR A 10 -0.13 -18.06 16.88
CA TYR A 10 0.22 -17.48 15.58
C TYR A 10 -0.90 -16.59 15.04
N ARG A 11 -2.17 -16.92 15.32
CA ARG A 11 -3.30 -16.02 15.00
C ARG A 11 -3.23 -14.71 15.77
N GLN A 12 -2.87 -14.75 17.06
CA GLN A 12 -2.65 -13.53 17.84
C GLN A 12 -1.46 -12.72 17.30
N LEU A 13 -0.37 -13.39 16.94
CA LEU A 13 0.80 -12.74 16.35
C LEU A 13 0.44 -12.03 15.03
N VAL A 14 -0.29 -12.68 14.13
CA VAL A 14 -0.75 -12.06 12.88
C VAL A 14 -1.60 -10.84 13.15
N LYS A 15 -2.54 -10.89 14.11
CA LYS A 15 -3.35 -9.72 14.48
C LYS A 15 -2.51 -8.54 14.98
N ASN A 16 -1.45 -8.81 15.74
CA ASN A 16 -0.57 -7.76 16.24
C ASN A 16 0.27 -7.14 15.11
N TRP A 17 0.70 -7.94 14.14
CA TRP A 17 1.52 -7.50 13.01
C TRP A 17 0.72 -6.95 11.83
N THR A 18 -0.59 -7.24 11.75
CA THR A 18 -1.43 -6.77 10.63
C THR A 18 -1.36 -5.26 10.41
N PRO A 19 -1.51 -4.38 11.44
CA PRO A 19 -1.42 -2.94 11.23
C PRO A 19 -0.07 -2.52 10.64
N THR A 20 1.04 -3.07 11.15
CA THR A 20 2.39 -2.77 10.66
C THR A 20 2.59 -3.21 9.22
N ALA A 21 2.11 -4.40 8.84
CA ALA A 21 2.18 -4.89 7.48
C ALA A 21 1.39 -4.00 6.51
N TYR A 22 0.18 -3.57 6.90
CA TYR A 22 -0.61 -2.63 6.11
C TYR A 22 0.07 -1.27 5.95
N THR A 23 0.67 -0.74 7.02
CA THR A 23 1.39 0.54 6.96
C THR A 23 2.56 0.46 5.98
N TRP A 24 3.38 -0.59 6.04
CA TRP A 24 4.49 -0.75 5.08
C TRP A 24 3.99 -1.00 3.66
N GLY A 25 2.89 -1.73 3.48
CA GLY A 25 2.24 -1.89 2.19
C GLY A 25 1.77 -0.56 1.60
N ALA A 26 1.16 0.29 2.43
CA ALA A 26 0.75 1.64 2.03
C ALA A 26 1.95 2.51 1.65
N VAL A 27 3.01 2.51 2.46
CA VAL A 27 4.26 3.25 2.18
C VAL A 27 4.87 2.80 0.86
N GLY A 28 5.01 1.49 0.64
CA GLY A 28 5.53 0.94 -0.61
C GLY A 28 4.68 1.31 -1.82
N THR A 29 3.36 1.23 -1.69
CA THR A 29 2.42 1.56 -2.78
C THR A 29 2.50 3.05 -3.12
N VAL A 30 2.45 3.94 -2.14
CA VAL A 30 2.58 5.39 -2.35
C VAL A 30 3.96 5.75 -2.93
N GLY A 31 5.01 5.10 -2.43
CA GLY A 31 6.37 5.26 -2.96
C GLY A 31 6.48 4.86 -4.44
N LEU A 32 5.84 3.77 -4.85
CA LEU A 32 5.78 3.35 -6.26
C LEU A 32 5.01 4.34 -7.12
N VAL A 33 3.85 4.81 -6.64
CA VAL A 33 3.04 5.84 -7.33
C VAL A 33 3.84 7.10 -7.57
N TRP A 34 4.62 7.54 -6.58
CA TRP A 34 5.50 8.70 -6.69
C TRP A 34 6.67 8.43 -7.65
N ALA A 35 7.38 7.31 -7.49
CA ALA A 35 8.58 7.00 -8.29
C ALA A 35 8.28 6.81 -9.78
N THR A 36 7.09 6.29 -10.11
CA THR A 36 6.66 6.06 -11.49
C THR A 36 5.82 7.20 -12.06
N ASP A 37 5.55 8.23 -11.26
CA ASP A 37 4.65 9.32 -11.63
C ASP A 37 3.30 8.79 -12.17
N TRP A 38 2.69 7.91 -11.39
CA TRP A 38 1.53 7.15 -11.85
C TRP A 38 0.29 8.03 -12.01
N ARG A 39 0.09 8.50 -13.23
CA ARG A 39 -0.97 9.41 -13.64
C ARG A 39 -2.39 8.99 -13.21
N LEU A 40 -2.73 7.70 -13.35
CA LEU A 40 -4.06 7.18 -12.96
C LEU A 40 -4.43 7.43 -11.50
N ILE A 41 -3.45 7.51 -10.60
CA ILE A 41 -3.67 7.75 -9.18
C ILE A 41 -3.42 9.23 -8.85
N LEU A 42 -2.36 9.81 -9.42
CA LEU A 42 -1.97 11.20 -9.16
C LEU A 42 -2.96 12.23 -9.72
N ASP A 43 -3.70 11.91 -10.80
CA ASP A 43 -4.75 12.79 -11.34
C ASP A 43 -5.94 12.94 -10.38
N TRP A 44 -6.15 11.99 -9.46
CA TRP A 44 -7.20 12.13 -8.43
C TRP A 44 -6.76 12.95 -7.22
N VAL A 45 -5.46 13.21 -7.06
CA VAL A 45 -4.93 13.97 -5.92
C VAL A 45 -5.14 15.47 -6.16
N PRO A 46 -5.99 16.17 -5.38
CA PRO A 46 -6.42 17.54 -5.71
C PRO A 46 -5.30 18.56 -5.88
N TYR A 47 -4.20 18.41 -5.14
CA TYR A 47 -3.05 19.32 -5.22
C TYR A 47 -2.06 18.97 -6.36
N ILE A 48 -2.03 17.72 -6.81
CA ILE A 48 -1.01 17.21 -7.77
C ILE A 48 -1.57 17.05 -9.19
N ASN A 49 -2.90 17.04 -9.37
CA ASN A 49 -3.60 16.88 -10.67
C ASN A 49 -3.19 17.91 -11.76
N GLY A 50 -2.52 19.02 -11.40
CA GLY A 50 -1.96 19.96 -12.37
C GLY A 50 -0.69 19.48 -13.09
N LYS A 51 -0.08 18.38 -12.65
CA LYS A 51 1.22 17.89 -13.16
C LYS A 51 1.15 17.41 -14.62
N PHE A 52 0.05 16.78 -15.02
CA PHE A 52 -0.08 16.19 -16.35
C PHE A 52 -1.02 17.03 -17.21
N LYS A 53 -0.57 17.39 -18.42
CA LYS A 53 -1.42 18.01 -19.42
C LYS A 53 -2.53 17.03 -19.81
N LYS A 54 -3.77 17.51 -19.82
CA LYS A 54 -4.87 16.79 -20.46
C LYS A 54 -4.75 17.11 -21.95
N ASP A 55 -4.56 16.07 -22.76
CA ASP A 55 -4.60 16.24 -24.21
C ASP A 55 -6.10 16.25 -24.57
N ASP A 56 -6.59 17.40 -25.06
CA ASP A 56 -7.93 17.55 -25.63
C ASP A 56 -8.04 16.80 -26.97
#